data_AF-A0A6N0ZAT6-F1
#
_entry.id   AF-A0A6N0ZAT6-F1
#
_cell.length_a   1.000
_cell.length_b   1.000
_cell.length_c   1.000
_cell.angle_alpha   90.00
_cell.angle_beta   90.00
_cell.angle_gamma   90.00
#
_symmetry.space_group_name_H-M   'P 1'
#
loop_
_entity.id
_entity.type
_entity.pdbx_description
1 polymer ?
#
loop_
_entity_poly.entity_id
_entity_poly.type
_entity_poly.pdbx_seq_one_letter_code
_entity_poly.pdbx_strand_id
1 'polypeptide(L)'
;MPERPVPQESCVALSLAGDQRELVQAIAQAVEDRLGRGRVFLEEWFEHYIAGDDADLKLQEIYARRCQLPVVCVSRQHLWAAGTSR
;
A
#
# COMPACT_ATOMS: atom_id res chain seq x y z
N MET A 1 -8.11 15.48 6.00
CA MET A 1 -8.27 15.05 4.59
C MET A 1 -9.64 14.39 4.47
N PRO A 2 -10.47 14.74 3.48
CA PRO A 2 -11.74 14.04 3.27
C PRO A 2 -11.47 12.54 3.07
N GLU A 3 -12.36 11.71 3.60
CA GLU A 3 -12.28 10.25 3.52
C GLU A 3 -12.01 9.79 2.07
N ARG A 4 -11.01 8.92 1.90
CA ARG A 4 -10.68 8.34 0.59
C ARG A 4 -11.58 7.13 0.36
N PRO A 5 -12.17 6.97 -0.85
CA PRO A 5 -12.89 5.75 -1.16
C PRO A 5 -11.92 4.57 -1.20
N VAL A 6 -12.32 3.43 -0.64
CA VAL A 6 -11.56 2.18 -0.77
C VAL A 6 -11.51 1.81 -2.26
N PRO A 7 -10.31 1.55 -2.82
CA PRO A 7 -10.19 1.19 -4.23
C PRO A 7 -10.96 -0.10 -4.55
N GLN A 8 -11.80 -0.05 -5.59
CA GLN A 8 -12.63 -1.19 -5.98
C GLN A 8 -11.94 -2.09 -7.01
N GLU A 9 -11.29 -1.52 -8.04
CA GLU A 9 -10.59 -2.28 -9.08
C GLU A 9 -9.45 -1.46 -9.72
N SER A 10 -8.42 -2.18 -10.20
CA SER A 10 -7.30 -1.62 -10.95
C SER A 10 -6.51 -0.56 -10.18
N CYS A 11 -6.27 -0.80 -8.89
CA CYS A 11 -5.49 0.11 -8.06
C CYS A 11 -3.99 -0.17 -8.14
N VAL A 12 -3.19 0.85 -7.85
CA VAL A 12 -1.76 0.71 -7.52
C VAL A 12 -1.65 0.60 -6.01
N ALA A 13 -1.14 -0.52 -5.50
CA ALA A 13 -0.95 -0.73 -4.07
C ALA A 13 0.52 -0.51 -3.72
N LEU A 14 0.79 0.44 -2.83
CA LEU A 14 2.15 0.69 -2.33
C LEU A 14 2.31 0.01 -0.97
N SER A 15 3.30 -0.89 -0.89
CA SER A 15 3.77 -1.49 0.35
C SER A 15 5.08 -0.84 0.76
N LEU A 16 5.23 -0.55 2.06
CA LEU A 16 6.44 0.02 2.63
C LEU A 16 7.22 -1.05 3.38
N ALA A 17 8.51 -1.13 3.06
CA ALA A 17 9.46 -1.99 3.71
C ALA A 17 10.58 -1.13 4.34
N GLY A 18 10.31 -0.56 5.53
CA GLY A 18 11.27 0.22 6.32
C GLY A 18 10.81 1.62 6.72
N ASP A 19 11.76 2.49 7.07
CA ASP A 19 11.50 3.73 7.80
C ASP A 19 11.10 4.92 6.92
N GLN A 20 11.06 4.76 5.59
CA GLN A 20 10.82 5.86 4.65
C GLN A 20 9.33 6.15 4.40
N ARG A 21 8.54 6.25 5.48
CA ARG A 21 7.08 6.48 5.44
C ARG A 21 6.71 7.75 4.68
N GLU A 22 7.34 8.87 5.02
CA GLU A 22 7.04 10.18 4.42
C GLU A 22 7.26 10.19 2.90
N LEU A 23 8.35 9.56 2.43
CA LEU A 23 8.63 9.44 1.01
C LEU A 23 7.57 8.61 0.29
N VAL A 24 7.19 7.46 0.85
CA VAL A 24 6.16 6.59 0.25
C VAL A 24 4.79 7.29 0.24
N GLN A 25 4.45 8.03 1.29
CA GLN A 25 3.24 8.85 1.29
C GLN A 25 3.26 9.90 0.18
N ALA A 26 4.39 10.59 -0.03
CA ALA A 26 4.54 11.58 -1.10
C ALA A 26 4.41 10.94 -2.49
N ILE A 27 5.01 9.76 -2.69
CA ILE A 27 4.87 9.00 -3.94
C ILE A 27 3.42 8.57 -4.15
N ALA A 28 2.76 8.00 -3.13
CA ALA A 28 1.37 7.57 -3.19
C ALA A 28 0.43 8.73 -3.55
N GLN A 29 0.65 9.91 -2.96
CA GLN A 29 -0.11 11.11 -3.29
C GLN A 29 0.12 11.55 -4.73
N ALA A 30 1.37 11.62 -5.18
CA ALA A 30 1.69 12.00 -6.56
C ALA A 30 1.10 11.01 -7.60
N VAL A 31 1.04 9.73 -7.27
CA VAL A 31 0.39 8.71 -8.11
C VAL A 31 -1.13 8.90 -8.11
N GLU A 32 -1.76 9.14 -6.95
CA GLU A 32 -3.21 9.38 -6.85
C GLU A 32 -3.61 10.65 -7.62
N ASP A 33 -2.82 11.72 -7.52
CA ASP A 33 -3.05 12.98 -8.25
C ASP A 33 -3.04 12.78 -9.77
N ARG A 34 -2.28 11.78 -10.26
CA ARG A 34 -2.13 11.47 -11.68
C ARG A 34 -3.15 10.46 -12.20
N LEU A 35 -3.55 9.49 -11.38
CA LEU A 35 -4.49 8.42 -11.75
C LEU A 35 -5.94 8.73 -11.37
N GLY A 36 -6.15 9.69 -10.46
CA GLY A 36 -7.45 10.02 -9.87
C GLY A 36 -7.69 9.33 -8.53
N ARG A 37 -8.59 9.93 -7.72
CA ARG A 37 -8.91 9.45 -6.38
C ARG A 37 -9.45 8.01 -6.40
N GLY A 38 -9.04 7.22 -5.41
CA GLY A 38 -9.48 5.82 -5.29
C GLY A 38 -8.78 4.85 -6.25
N ARG A 39 -7.71 5.29 -6.93
CA ARG A 39 -6.84 4.43 -7.75
C ARG A 39 -5.56 4.00 -7.04
N VAL A 40 -5.31 4.49 -5.84
CA VAL A 40 -4.12 4.17 -5.04
C VAL A 40 -4.53 3.59 -3.71
N PHE A 41 -3.88 2.51 -3.32
CA PHE A 41 -3.95 1.93 -1.99
C PHE A 41 -2.61 2.11 -1.28
N LEU A 42 -2.65 2.71 -0.09
CA LEU A 42 -1.55 2.75 0.86
C LEU A 42 -2.15 2.39 2.22
N GLU A 43 -1.62 1.37 2.88
CA GLU A 43 -2.19 0.80 4.11
C GLU A 43 -2.49 1.86 5.17
N GLU A 44 -1.56 2.82 5.36
CA GLU A 44 -1.72 3.94 6.32
C GLU A 44 -2.94 4.83 6.04
N TRP A 45 -3.37 4.97 4.78
CA TRP A 45 -4.57 5.75 4.45
C TRP A 45 -5.87 5.02 4.78
N PHE A 46 -5.80 3.71 5.00
CA PHE A 46 -6.94 2.83 5.17
C PHE A 46 -6.84 2.03 6.48
N GLU A 47 -6.04 2.49 7.46
CA GLU A 47 -5.83 1.82 8.75
C GLU A 47 -7.15 1.42 9.41
N HIS A 48 -8.13 2.32 9.44
CA HIS A 48 -9.47 2.04 9.97
C HIS A 48 -10.25 0.97 9.21
N TYR A 49 -10.02 0.84 7.90
CA TYR A 49 -10.68 -0.18 7.07
C TYR A 49 -10.04 -1.55 7.30
N ILE A 50 -8.71 -1.60 7.37
CA ILE A 50 -7.94 -2.85 7.57
C ILE A 50 -7.91 -3.31 9.03
N ALA A 51 -8.28 -2.46 10.00
CA ALA A 51 -8.31 -2.84 11.40
C ALA A 51 -9.30 -4.01 11.67
N GLY A 52 -8.95 -4.85 12.64
CA GLY A 52 -9.76 -5.99 13.09
C GLY A 52 -9.11 -7.35 12.78
N ASP A 53 -9.82 -8.42 13.15
CA ASP A 53 -9.35 -9.81 13.01
C ASP A 53 -9.30 -10.30 11.55
N ASP A 54 -9.87 -9.54 10.62
CA ASP A 54 -9.96 -9.84 9.18
C ASP A 54 -9.00 -9.00 8.33
N ALA A 55 -8.00 -8.37 8.96
CA ALA A 55 -7.01 -7.52 8.29
C ALA A 55 -6.30 -8.24 7.15
N ASP A 56 -5.88 -9.48 7.37
CA ASP A 56 -5.21 -10.34 6.41
C ASP A 56 -6.09 -10.64 5.19
N LEU A 57 -7.37 -10.95 5.41
CA LEU A 57 -8.34 -11.20 4.34
C LEU A 57 -8.57 -9.94 3.49
N LYS A 58 -8.72 -8.77 4.12
CA LYS A 58 -8.88 -7.48 3.43
C LYS A 58 -7.65 -7.13 2.60
N LEU A 59 -6.46 -7.30 3.17
CA LEU A 59 -5.20 -7.07 2.46
C LEU A 59 -5.06 -8.04 1.28
N GLN A 60 -5.34 -9.33 1.49
CA GLN A 60 -5.31 -10.32 0.42
C GLN A 60 -6.29 -9.98 -0.70
N GLU A 61 -7.50 -9.53 -0.37
CA GLU A 61 -8.47 -9.10 -1.38
C GLU A 61 -7.95 -7.91 -2.20
N ILE A 62 -7.39 -6.89 -1.54
CA ILE A 62 -6.85 -5.72 -2.21
C ILE A 62 -5.67 -6.12 -3.11
N TYR A 63 -4.64 -6.76 -2.56
CA TYR A 63 -3.43 -7.08 -3.30
C TYR A 63 -3.62 -8.16 -4.38
N ALA A 64 -4.47 -9.16 -4.15
CA ALA A 64 -4.62 -10.27 -5.08
C ALA A 64 -5.74 -10.08 -6.12
N ARG A 65 -6.77 -9.27 -5.82
CA ARG A 65 -7.98 -9.18 -6.66
C ARG A 65 -8.26 -7.78 -7.18
N ARG A 66 -7.96 -6.74 -6.40
CA ARG A 66 -8.28 -5.35 -6.77
C ARG A 66 -7.08 -4.58 -7.32
N CYS A 67 -5.86 -5.01 -6.98
CA CYS A 67 -4.63 -4.37 -7.41
C CYS A 67 -4.18 -4.89 -8.78
N GLN A 68 -3.89 -3.97 -9.69
CA GLN A 68 -3.22 -4.30 -10.95
C GLN A 68 -1.70 -4.23 -10.83
N LEU A 69 -1.20 -3.36 -9.95
CA LEU A 69 0.23 -3.14 -9.79
C LEU A 69 0.60 -3.01 -8.31
N PRO A 70 1.06 -4.09 -7.67
CA PRO A 70 1.71 -4.00 -6.37
C PRO A 70 3.11 -3.41 -6.52
N VAL A 71 3.42 -2.36 -5.77
CA VAL A 71 4.72 -1.69 -5.75
C VAL A 71 5.32 -1.83 -4.35
N VAL A 72 6.41 -2.58 -4.26
CA VAL A 72 7.15 -2.76 -3.00
C VAL A 72 8.23 -1.69 -2.90
N CYS A 73 8.08 -0.78 -1.95
CA CYS A 73 9.06 0.27 -1.68
C CYS A 73 10.13 -0.27 -0.72
N VAL A 74 11.29 -0.64 -1.26
CA VAL A 74 12.42 -1.19 -0.50
C VAL A 74 13.44 -0.12 -0.12
N SER A 75 13.93 -0.20 1.11
CA SER A 75 15.04 0.62 1.61
C SER A 75 16.22 -0.25 2.06
N ARG A 76 17.41 0.34 2.24
CA ARG A 76 18.62 -0.41 2.60
C ARG A 76 18.46 -1.25 3.89
N GLN A 77 17.66 -0.78 4.84
CA GLN A 77 17.39 -1.51 6.09
C GLN A 77 16.53 -2.78 5.87
N HIS A 78 15.74 -2.82 4.80
CA HIS A 78 14.88 -3.98 4.51
C HIS A 78 15.65 -5.16 3.91
N LEU A 79 16.74 -4.89 3.18
CA LEU A 79 17.50 -5.94 2.48
C LEU A 79 18.21 -6.94 3.42
N TRP A 80 18.38 -6.62 4.71
CA TRP A 80 18.97 -7.54 5.68
C TRP A 80 17.99 -8.57 6.27
N ALA A 81 16.69 -8.31 6.21
CA ALA A 81 15.67 -9.27 6.69
C ALA A 81 15.36 -10.37 5.67
N ALA A 82 15.53 -10.09 4.37
CA ALA A 82 15.24 -11.04 3.29
C ALA A 82 16.45 -11.93 2.88
N GLY A 83 17.63 -11.70 3.47
CA GLY A 83 18.89 -12.30 3.03
C GLY A 83 19.41 -13.50 3.82
N THR A 84 18.74 -13.93 4.89
CA THR A 84 19.26 -14.98 5.80
C THR A 84 18.39 -16.23 5.80
N SER A 85 18.19 -16.80 4.62
CA SER A 85 17.83 -18.21 4.49
C SER A 85 18.83 -18.87 3.55
N ARG A 86 19.90 -19.38 4.15
CA ARG A 86 20.74 -20.46 3.63
C ARG A 86 20.98 -21.45 4.75
#